data_AF-A0A920NR59-F1
#
_entry.id   AF-A0A920NR59-F1
#
_cell.length_a   1.000
_cell.length_b   1.000
_cell.length_c   1.000
_cell.angle_alpha   90.00
_cell.angle_beta   90.00
_cell.angle_gamma   90.00
#
_symmetry.space_group_name_H-M   'P 1'
#
loop_
_entity.id
_entity.type
_entity.pdbx_description
1 polymer ?
#
loop_
_entity_poly.entity_id
_entity_poly.type
_entity_poly.pdbx_seq_one_letter_code
_entity_poly.pdbx_strand_id
1 'polypeptide(L)'
;MFLAVLRAQTPDIIPLSKKVGLTVDAEENVFFRIFPDIDGFYSAQFYEAGKNKIVIQIVFIEFSQRSVRRRSLTMKEFIELQHHVDVQPPITDRDRAGISQNLTYITTVNILESIPPDQFIIIKHRTGKKIRGSLIGVEKRQLSIQTPISVEKIPIWDMASITYRKKIRKLPKLKGILYTLSGLGGVILAEVWNEQTRPRIDQVWHYRFIGTVLGMLAGAETYQAVNIISSPKTFFALTPEEMDKLKD
;
A
#
# COMPACT_ATOMS: atom_id res chain seq x y z
N MET A 1 -34.29 -1.83 -33.40
CA MET A 1 -32.93 -2.37 -33.14
C MET A 1 -32.94 -2.91 -31.71
N PHE A 2 -33.11 -4.22 -31.55
CA PHE A 2 -33.27 -4.86 -30.24
C PHE A 2 -31.92 -4.93 -29.52
N LEU A 3 -31.78 -4.26 -28.37
CA LEU A 3 -30.68 -4.51 -27.44
C LEU A 3 -30.91 -5.89 -26.81
N ALA A 4 -30.12 -6.88 -27.24
CA ALA A 4 -30.02 -8.14 -26.54
C ALA A 4 -29.33 -7.89 -25.19
N VAL A 5 -30.11 -7.92 -24.11
CA VAL A 5 -29.60 -8.02 -22.75
C VAL A 5 -28.97 -9.41 -22.62
N LEU A 6 -27.64 -9.48 -22.72
CA LEU A 6 -26.86 -10.65 -22.34
C LEU A 6 -27.12 -10.91 -20.84
N ARG A 7 -27.99 -11.87 -20.55
CA ARG A 7 -28.06 -12.51 -19.23
C ARG A 7 -26.72 -13.21 -19.02
N ALA A 8 -25.81 -12.58 -18.29
CA ALA A 8 -24.69 -13.27 -17.70
C ALA A 8 -25.26 -14.31 -16.72
N GLN A 9 -25.21 -15.59 -17.10
CA GLN A 9 -25.43 -16.67 -16.14
C GLN A 9 -24.35 -16.52 -15.08
N THR A 10 -24.74 -16.25 -13.84
CA THR A 10 -23.85 -16.34 -12.69
C THR A 10 -23.42 -17.79 -12.59
N PRO A 11 -22.12 -18.11 -12.77
CA PRO A 11 -21.68 -19.51 -12.70
C PRO A 11 -21.93 -20.05 -11.29
N ASP A 12 -22.34 -21.31 -11.21
CA ASP A 12 -22.74 -21.94 -9.94
C ASP A 12 -21.52 -22.09 -9.02
N ILE A 13 -21.68 -21.65 -7.77
CA ILE A 13 -20.65 -21.75 -6.74
C ILE A 13 -20.65 -23.17 -6.19
N ILE A 14 -19.50 -23.82 -6.23
CA ILE A 14 -19.33 -25.18 -5.71
C ILE A 14 -18.53 -25.15 -4.39
N PRO A 15 -18.97 -25.88 -3.35
CA PRO A 15 -18.19 -26.00 -2.13
C PRO A 15 -16.96 -26.87 -2.36
N LEU A 16 -15.82 -26.51 -1.76
CA LEU A 16 -14.59 -27.31 -1.87
C LEU A 16 -14.70 -28.60 -1.06
N SER A 17 -15.23 -28.51 0.16
CA SER A 17 -15.41 -29.63 1.09
C SER A 17 -16.50 -29.27 2.09
N LYS A 18 -17.09 -30.28 2.76
CA LYS A 18 -18.00 -30.07 3.90
C LYS A 18 -17.36 -29.26 5.03
N LYS A 19 -16.02 -29.21 5.12
CA LYS A 19 -15.28 -28.50 6.18
C LYS A 19 -15.02 -27.02 5.89
N VAL A 20 -15.01 -26.62 4.62
CA VAL A 20 -14.63 -25.27 4.15
C VAL A 20 -15.84 -24.53 3.55
N GLY A 21 -16.95 -25.23 3.29
CA GLY A 21 -18.16 -24.60 2.78
C GLY A 21 -18.00 -24.02 1.38
N LEU A 22 -18.70 -22.90 1.10
CA LEU A 22 -18.77 -22.26 -0.22
C LEU A 22 -17.65 -21.25 -0.49
N THR A 23 -16.96 -20.78 0.55
CA THR A 23 -15.90 -19.78 0.43
C THR A 23 -14.78 -20.19 1.38
N VAL A 24 -13.57 -20.25 0.87
CA VAL A 24 -12.37 -20.52 1.67
C VAL A 24 -11.96 -19.22 2.34
N ASP A 25 -11.91 -19.20 3.67
CA ASP A 25 -11.40 -18.06 4.44
C ASP A 25 -9.87 -18.10 4.58
N ALA A 26 -9.28 -16.98 5.01
CA ALA A 26 -7.83 -16.89 5.23
C ALA A 26 -7.34 -17.87 6.31
N GLU A 27 -8.11 -18.04 7.40
CA GLU A 27 -7.75 -18.98 8.46
C GLU A 27 -7.75 -20.42 7.96
N GLU A 28 -8.73 -20.79 7.15
CA GLU A 28 -8.84 -22.13 6.54
C GLU A 28 -7.73 -22.36 5.51
N ASN A 29 -7.38 -21.33 4.73
CA ASN A 29 -6.27 -21.40 3.79
C ASN A 29 -4.94 -21.67 4.50
N VAL A 30 -4.67 -21.00 5.63
CA VAL A 30 -3.46 -21.22 6.42
C VAL A 30 -3.46 -22.60 7.07
N PHE A 31 -4.60 -23.02 7.65
CA PHE A 31 -4.71 -24.30 8.35
C PHE A 31 -4.55 -25.48 7.37
N PHE A 32 -5.33 -25.50 6.28
CA PHE A 32 -5.33 -26.60 5.31
C PHE A 32 -4.24 -26.48 4.24
N ARG A 33 -3.54 -25.34 4.16
CA ARG A 33 -2.52 -25.01 3.15
C ARG A 33 -3.03 -25.16 1.71
N ILE A 34 -4.19 -24.57 1.42
CA ILE A 34 -4.88 -24.70 0.12
C ILE A 34 -4.14 -23.92 -0.97
N PHE A 35 -3.75 -22.68 -0.67
CA PHE A 35 -3.02 -21.77 -1.56
C PHE A 35 -1.79 -21.19 -0.84
N PRO A 36 -0.73 -22.01 -0.63
CA PRO A 36 0.47 -21.58 0.08
C PRO A 36 1.34 -20.60 -0.72
N ASP A 37 1.11 -20.47 -2.02
CA ASP A 37 1.85 -19.61 -2.96
C ASP A 37 1.28 -18.19 -3.07
N ILE A 38 0.19 -17.88 -2.36
CA ILE A 38 -0.52 -16.61 -2.48
C ILE A 38 -0.34 -15.79 -1.19
N ASP A 39 0.59 -14.84 -1.25
CA ASP A 39 0.79 -13.86 -0.20
C ASP A 39 -0.44 -12.97 -0.04
N GLY A 40 -0.84 -12.72 1.22
CA GLY A 40 -1.98 -11.87 1.54
C GLY A 40 -3.34 -12.47 1.14
N PHE A 41 -3.46 -13.79 1.03
CA PHE A 41 -4.74 -14.46 0.75
C PHE A 41 -5.84 -13.97 1.71
N TYR A 42 -6.99 -13.60 1.15
CA TYR A 42 -8.15 -13.13 1.91
C TYR A 42 -9.31 -14.13 1.83
N SER A 43 -9.72 -14.49 0.62
CA SER A 43 -10.73 -15.53 0.42
C SER A 43 -10.66 -16.15 -0.98
N ALA A 44 -11.28 -17.31 -1.16
CA ALA A 44 -11.44 -17.91 -2.48
C ALA A 44 -12.83 -18.53 -2.69
N GLN A 45 -13.32 -18.45 -3.92
CA GLN A 45 -14.56 -19.07 -4.35
C GLN A 45 -14.32 -19.91 -5.60
N PHE A 46 -15.00 -21.06 -5.68
CA PHE A 46 -14.93 -21.98 -6.81
C PHE A 46 -16.23 -21.90 -7.61
N TYR A 47 -16.10 -21.80 -8.93
CA TYR A 47 -17.22 -21.73 -9.86
C TYR A 47 -17.10 -22.83 -10.91
N GLU A 48 -18.21 -23.47 -11.24
CA GLU A 48 -18.26 -24.36 -12.39
C GLU A 48 -18.42 -23.55 -13.68
N ALA A 49 -17.42 -23.65 -14.58
CA ALA A 49 -17.40 -22.90 -15.84
C ALA A 49 -17.86 -23.75 -17.04
N GLY A 50 -18.39 -24.95 -16.79
CA GLY A 50 -18.76 -25.93 -17.80
C GLY A 50 -17.56 -26.63 -18.46
N LYS A 51 -17.82 -27.73 -19.18
CA LYS A 51 -16.80 -28.55 -19.87
C LYS A 51 -15.71 -29.11 -18.93
N ASN A 52 -16.10 -29.55 -17.74
CA ASN A 52 -15.20 -30.17 -16.75
C ASN A 52 -14.06 -29.24 -16.27
N LYS A 53 -14.32 -27.92 -16.29
CA LYS A 53 -13.40 -26.87 -15.84
C LYS A 53 -14.00 -26.10 -14.67
N ILE A 54 -13.16 -25.86 -13.68
CA ILE A 54 -13.50 -25.10 -12.49
C ILE A 54 -12.68 -23.82 -12.49
N VAL A 55 -13.31 -22.69 -12.19
CA VAL A 55 -12.64 -21.40 -12.07
C VAL A 55 -12.59 -21.04 -10.60
N ILE A 56 -11.39 -20.77 -10.10
CA ILE A 56 -11.17 -20.21 -8.78
C ILE A 56 -11.06 -18.70 -8.91
N GLN A 57 -11.85 -17.98 -8.14
CA GLN A 57 -11.66 -16.55 -7.91
C GLN A 57 -11.04 -16.35 -6.54
N ILE A 58 -9.80 -15.89 -6.52
CA ILE A 58 -9.01 -15.68 -5.32
C ILE A 58 -8.95 -14.18 -5.07
N VAL A 59 -9.39 -13.77 -3.88
CA VAL A 59 -9.26 -12.41 -3.36
C VAL A 59 -8.05 -12.39 -2.43
N PHE A 60 -7.17 -11.43 -2.64
CA PHE A 60 -5.98 -11.24 -1.81
C PHE A 60 -5.79 -9.75 -1.50
N ILE A 61 -5.18 -9.44 -0.36
CA ILE A 61 -4.85 -8.09 0.07
C ILE A 61 -3.44 -7.77 -0.38
N GLU A 62 -3.31 -6.79 -1.25
CA GLU A 62 -2.03 -6.26 -1.70
C GLU A 62 -1.94 -4.78 -1.28
N PHE A 63 -1.07 -4.46 -0.32
CA PHE A 63 -0.87 -3.08 0.17
C PHE A 63 -2.18 -2.39 0.59
N SER A 64 -3.00 -3.06 1.41
CA SER A 64 -4.32 -2.60 1.87
C SER A 64 -5.42 -2.54 0.80
N GLN A 65 -5.19 -3.02 -0.42
CA GLN A 65 -6.21 -3.07 -1.48
C GLN A 65 -6.59 -4.53 -1.77
N ARG A 66 -7.89 -4.78 -1.96
CA ARG A 66 -8.38 -6.10 -2.38
C ARG A 66 -8.18 -6.25 -3.89
N SER A 67 -7.34 -7.20 -4.25
CA SER A 67 -7.09 -7.61 -5.63
C SER A 67 -7.76 -8.96 -5.90
N VAL A 68 -8.17 -9.18 -7.14
CA VAL A 68 -8.84 -10.43 -7.55
C VAL A 68 -8.01 -11.10 -8.64
N ARG A 69 -7.67 -12.38 -8.42
CA ARG A 69 -7.01 -13.24 -9.41
C ARG A 69 -7.90 -14.42 -9.73
N ARG A 70 -8.07 -14.70 -11.03
CA ARG A 70 -8.79 -15.89 -11.51
C ARG A 70 -7.80 -16.94 -11.98
N ARG A 71 -7.99 -18.18 -11.57
CA ARG A 71 -7.24 -19.37 -12.02
C ARG A 71 -8.23 -20.43 -12.50
N SER A 72 -7.87 -21.20 -13.52
CA SER A 72 -8.67 -22.35 -13.96
C SER A 72 -8.03 -23.64 -13.49
N LEU A 73 -8.84 -24.55 -12.99
CA LEU A 73 -8.50 -25.93 -12.63
C LEU A 73 -9.27 -26.91 -13.52
N THR A 74 -8.67 -28.07 -13.71
CA THR A 74 -9.35 -29.27 -14.18
C THR A 74 -10.15 -29.91 -13.04
N MET A 75 -11.16 -30.71 -13.38
CA MET A 75 -11.92 -31.48 -12.39
C MET A 75 -11.00 -32.40 -11.55
N LYS A 76 -9.94 -32.96 -12.15
CA LYS A 76 -8.98 -33.82 -11.44
C LYS A 76 -8.25 -33.03 -10.34
N GLU A 77 -7.70 -31.87 -10.68
CA GLU A 77 -6.99 -31.01 -9.71
C GLU A 77 -7.93 -30.55 -8.57
N PHE A 78 -9.20 -30.31 -8.88
CA PHE A 78 -10.19 -29.97 -7.86
C PHE A 78 -10.47 -31.13 -6.89
N ILE A 79 -10.63 -32.35 -7.40
CA ILE A 79 -10.83 -33.55 -6.56
C ILE A 79 -9.61 -33.82 -5.69
N GLU A 80 -8.40 -33.64 -6.23
CA GLU A 80 -7.16 -33.76 -5.46
C GLU A 80 -7.10 -32.73 -4.32
N LEU A 81 -7.49 -31.49 -4.58
CA LEU A 81 -7.57 -30.43 -3.57
C LEU A 81 -8.64 -30.73 -2.50
N GLN A 82 -9.80 -31.23 -2.92
CA GLN A 82 -10.87 -31.65 -2.01
C GLN A 82 -10.39 -32.78 -1.08
N HIS A 83 -9.77 -33.82 -1.64
CA HIS A 83 -9.23 -34.93 -0.86
C HIS A 83 -8.16 -34.46 0.14
N HIS A 84 -7.27 -33.54 -0.26
CA HIS A 84 -6.26 -32.95 0.62
C HIS A 84 -6.87 -32.26 1.86
N VAL A 85 -8.00 -31.57 1.70
CA VAL A 85 -8.74 -30.94 2.82
C VAL A 85 -9.50 -31.99 3.65
N ASP A 86 -10.10 -32.99 3.00
CA ASP A 86 -10.94 -33.99 3.66
C ASP A 86 -10.15 -34.95 4.56
N VAL A 87 -8.87 -35.21 4.27
CA VAL A 87 -8.00 -36.06 5.11
C VAL A 87 -7.54 -35.36 6.40
N GLN A 88 -7.50 -34.03 6.43
CA GLN A 88 -7.02 -33.25 7.58
C GLN A 88 -8.08 -33.13 8.70
N PRO A 89 -7.71 -32.93 9.98
CA PRO A 89 -8.70 -32.69 11.03
C PRO A 89 -9.53 -31.43 10.76
N PRO A 90 -10.78 -31.34 11.24
CA PRO A 90 -11.54 -30.10 11.18
C PRO A 90 -10.87 -29.01 12.01
N ILE A 91 -10.92 -27.76 11.53
CA ILE A 91 -10.38 -26.60 12.25
C ILE A 91 -11.21 -26.35 13.53
N THR A 92 -10.55 -26.13 14.67
CA THR A 92 -11.23 -25.75 15.91
C THR A 92 -11.29 -24.23 16.07
N ASP A 93 -12.20 -23.74 16.91
CA ASP A 93 -12.31 -22.30 17.20
C ASP A 93 -11.02 -21.73 17.81
N ARG A 94 -10.27 -22.54 18.58
CA ARG A 94 -8.98 -22.15 19.14
C ARG A 94 -7.91 -22.00 18.06
N ASP A 95 -7.87 -22.93 17.11
CA ASP A 95 -6.95 -22.84 15.97
C ASP A 95 -7.28 -21.61 15.11
N ARG A 96 -8.57 -21.37 14.85
CA ARG A 96 -9.04 -20.21 14.08
C ARG A 96 -8.64 -18.89 14.76
N ALA A 97 -8.82 -18.79 16.07
CA ALA A 97 -8.42 -17.60 16.83
C ALA A 97 -6.90 -17.34 16.76
N GLY A 98 -6.08 -18.37 16.96
CA GLY A 98 -4.62 -18.24 16.92
C GLY A 98 -4.10 -17.87 15.52
N ILE A 99 -4.67 -18.47 14.47
CA ILE A 99 -4.31 -18.13 13.08
C ILE A 99 -4.73 -16.70 12.74
N SER A 100 -5.95 -16.29 13.12
CA SER A 100 -6.48 -14.95 12.86
C SER A 100 -5.59 -13.87 13.47
N GLN A 101 -5.17 -14.04 14.73
CA GLN A 101 -4.24 -13.11 15.41
C GLN A 101 -2.91 -12.99 14.66
N ASN A 102 -2.31 -14.11 14.28
CA ASN A 102 -1.04 -14.12 13.56
C ASN A 102 -1.16 -13.48 12.17
N LEU A 103 -2.25 -13.74 11.45
CA LEU A 103 -2.54 -13.14 10.15
C LEU A 103 -2.69 -11.61 10.23
N THR A 104 -3.44 -11.12 11.21
CA THR A 104 -3.59 -9.68 11.46
C THR A 104 -2.22 -9.03 11.71
N TYR A 105 -1.37 -9.68 12.52
CA TYR A 105 -0.02 -9.21 12.78
C TYR A 105 0.86 -9.19 11.54
N ILE A 106 1.03 -10.32 10.85
CA ILE A 106 1.90 -10.43 9.68
C ILE A 106 1.46 -9.46 8.59
N THR A 107 0.16 -9.37 8.32
CA THR A 107 -0.38 -8.47 7.30
C THR A 107 -0.10 -7.01 7.64
N THR A 108 -0.30 -6.63 8.90
CA THR A 108 -0.03 -5.25 9.36
C THR A 108 1.45 -4.92 9.24
N VAL A 109 2.33 -5.79 9.73
CA VAL A 109 3.79 -5.58 9.66
C VAL A 109 4.25 -5.49 8.20
N ASN A 110 3.82 -6.41 7.34
CA ASN A 110 4.17 -6.39 5.92
C ASN A 110 3.71 -5.09 5.23
N ILE A 111 2.49 -4.60 5.54
CA ILE A 111 2.01 -3.33 5.01
C ILE A 111 2.90 -2.18 5.47
N LEU A 112 3.25 -2.14 6.76
CA LEU A 112 4.06 -1.05 7.32
C LEU A 112 5.51 -1.07 6.82
N GLU A 113 6.14 -2.25 6.73
CA GLU A 113 7.50 -2.42 6.19
C GLU A 113 7.57 -2.14 4.69
N SER A 114 6.46 -2.32 3.97
CA SER A 114 6.39 -1.98 2.56
C SER A 114 6.34 -0.47 2.27
N ILE A 115 6.16 0.36 3.30
CA ILE A 115 6.14 1.82 3.17
C ILE A 115 7.59 2.28 2.98
N PRO A 116 7.90 3.06 1.92
CA PRO A 116 9.22 3.63 1.74
C PRO A 116 9.66 4.46 2.96
N PRO A 117 10.93 4.34 3.41
CA PRO A 117 11.47 5.21 4.45
C PRO A 117 11.54 6.66 3.98
N ASP A 118 11.68 7.58 4.94
CA ASP A 118 11.74 9.04 4.79
C ASP A 118 10.49 9.67 4.14
N GLN A 119 9.40 8.91 4.09
CA GLN A 119 8.15 9.37 3.54
C GLN A 119 7.29 10.07 4.59
N PHE A 120 6.73 11.22 4.21
CA PHE A 120 5.73 11.91 5.05
C PHE A 120 4.45 11.09 5.20
N ILE A 121 4.11 10.75 6.44
CA ILE A 121 2.94 9.98 6.84
C ILE A 121 2.09 10.72 7.87
N ILE A 122 0.83 10.32 7.98
CA ILE A 122 -0.09 10.80 9.02
C ILE A 122 -0.60 9.59 9.77
N ILE A 123 -0.29 9.51 11.07
CA ILE A 123 -0.80 8.47 11.95
C ILE A 123 -1.92 9.02 12.82
N LYS A 124 -2.99 8.25 12.97
CA LYS A 124 -3.98 8.45 14.01
C LYS A 124 -3.70 7.45 15.12
N HIS A 125 -3.38 7.95 16.31
CA HIS A 125 -3.21 7.15 17.51
C HIS A 125 -4.55 6.60 17.99
N ARG A 126 -4.55 5.52 18.78
CA ARG A 126 -5.75 4.92 19.41
C ARG A 126 -6.55 5.93 20.22
N THR A 127 -5.88 6.88 20.87
CA THR A 127 -6.51 8.00 21.62
C THR A 127 -7.16 9.05 20.73
N GLY A 128 -6.99 8.97 19.41
CA GLY A 128 -7.47 9.95 18.44
C GLY A 128 -6.47 11.06 18.10
N LYS A 129 -5.34 11.17 18.82
CA LYS A 129 -4.26 12.12 18.51
C LYS A 129 -3.72 11.85 17.09
N LYS A 130 -3.51 12.92 16.30
CA LYS A 130 -2.87 12.82 14.98
C LYS A 130 -1.40 13.18 15.09
N ILE A 131 -0.53 12.31 14.59
CA ILE A 131 0.92 12.49 14.55
C ILE A 131 1.33 12.60 13.09
N ARG A 132 2.14 13.61 12.77
CA ARG A 132 2.56 13.94 11.41
C ARG A 132 4.07 14.02 11.38
N GLY A 133 4.69 13.35 10.42
CA GLY A 133 6.14 13.31 10.31
C GLY A 133 6.59 12.37 9.21
N SER A 134 7.90 12.21 9.08
CA SER A 134 8.49 11.26 8.14
C SER A 134 8.70 9.91 8.81
N LEU A 135 8.32 8.82 8.14
CA LEU A 135 8.57 7.47 8.63
C LEU A 135 10.07 7.16 8.54
N ILE A 136 10.72 6.87 9.66
CA ILE A 136 12.11 6.41 9.67
C ILE A 136 12.15 4.90 9.38
N GLY A 137 11.26 4.14 10.02
CA GLY A 137 11.16 2.70 9.83
C GLY A 137 10.25 2.02 10.84
N VAL A 138 10.11 0.70 10.67
CA VAL A 138 9.38 -0.20 11.56
C VAL A 138 10.40 -1.11 12.23
N GLU A 139 10.54 -1.02 13.55
CA GLU A 139 11.46 -1.85 14.31
C GLU A 139 10.76 -2.40 15.55
N LYS A 140 10.95 -3.70 15.84
CA LYS A 140 10.49 -4.32 17.10
C LYS A 140 9.04 -3.98 17.45
N ARG A 141 8.13 -4.08 16.47
CA ARG A 141 6.69 -3.75 16.59
C ARG A 141 6.40 -2.28 16.91
N GLN A 142 7.32 -1.37 16.62
CA GLN A 142 7.18 0.07 16.80
C GLN A 142 7.48 0.83 15.52
N LEU A 143 6.70 1.87 15.27
CA LEU A 143 6.88 2.84 14.21
C LEU A 143 7.71 4.00 14.74
N SER A 144 8.84 4.28 14.09
CA SER A 144 9.69 5.44 14.41
C SER A 144 9.40 6.57 13.41
N ILE A 145 9.04 7.75 13.93
CA ILE A 145 8.55 8.87 13.12
C ILE A 145 9.33 10.13 13.47
N GLN A 146 9.97 10.73 12.47
CA GLN A 146 10.62 12.02 12.60
C GLN A 146 9.56 13.12 12.54
N THR A 147 9.26 13.75 13.68
CA THR A 147 8.49 15.00 13.74
C THR A 147 9.44 16.20 13.67
N PRO A 148 8.93 17.45 13.50
CA PRO A 148 9.78 18.63 13.48
C PRO A 148 10.58 18.86 14.76
N ILE A 149 10.12 18.31 15.89
CA ILE A 149 10.67 18.58 17.23
C ILE A 149 11.47 17.38 17.75
N SER A 150 11.01 16.16 17.49
CA SER A 150 11.63 14.94 18.02
C SER A 150 11.28 13.69 17.21
N VAL A 151 11.96 12.59 17.51
CA VAL A 151 11.56 11.25 17.01
C VAL A 151 10.52 10.67 17.96
N GLU A 152 9.29 10.49 17.47
CA GLU A 152 8.23 9.79 18.21
C GLU A 152 8.24 8.30 17.85
N LYS A 153 8.17 7.43 18.87
CA LYS A 153 8.02 5.98 18.70
C LYS A 153 6.62 5.56 19.11
N ILE A 154 5.90 4.89 18.21
CA ILE A 154 4.51 4.47 18.44
C ILE A 154 4.43 2.96 18.25
N PRO A 155 3.94 2.19 19.22
CA PRO A 155 3.67 0.78 19.01
C PRO A 155 2.60 0.54 17.94
N ILE A 156 2.73 -0.54 17.16
CA ILE A 156 1.79 -0.84 16.07
C ILE A 156 0.35 -1.02 16.59
N TRP A 157 0.17 -1.59 17.78
CA TRP A 157 -1.15 -1.76 18.41
C TRP A 157 -1.82 -0.44 18.85
N ASP A 158 -1.05 0.64 18.97
CA ASP A 158 -1.58 1.97 19.30
C ASP A 158 -1.89 2.81 18.05
N MET A 159 -1.68 2.24 16.86
CA MET A 159 -1.94 2.89 15.57
C MET A 159 -3.36 2.55 15.08
N ALA A 160 -4.30 3.49 15.24
CA ALA A 160 -5.65 3.31 14.68
C ALA A 160 -5.68 3.44 13.16
N SER A 161 -4.87 4.33 12.59
CA SER A 161 -4.71 4.40 11.14
C SER A 161 -3.40 5.07 10.73
N ILE A 162 -2.99 4.78 9.50
CA ILE A 162 -1.85 5.39 8.84
C ILE A 162 -2.24 5.78 7.41
N THR A 163 -1.91 7.02 7.05
CA THR A 163 -2.03 7.53 5.69
C THR A 163 -0.64 7.68 5.10
N TYR A 164 -0.39 6.97 4.00
CA TYR A 164 0.88 6.97 3.28
C TYR A 164 0.63 7.07 1.77
N ARG A 165 1.64 6.85 0.93
CA ARG A 165 1.55 6.88 -0.54
C ARG A 165 2.34 5.69 -1.09
N LYS A 166 1.65 4.75 -1.75
CA LYS A 166 2.27 3.51 -2.28
C LYS A 166 3.32 3.77 -3.37
N LYS A 167 3.09 4.76 -4.24
CA LYS A 167 4.01 5.12 -5.33
C LYS A 167 4.06 6.63 -5.50
N ILE A 168 5.26 7.17 -5.61
CA ILE A 168 5.47 8.56 -6.00
C ILE A 168 5.31 8.66 -7.52
N ARG A 169 4.25 9.35 -7.96
CA ARG A 169 4.01 9.60 -9.38
C ARG A 169 5.10 10.52 -9.92
N LYS A 170 5.83 10.09 -10.93
CA LYS A 170 6.77 10.94 -11.68
C LYS A 170 6.02 11.63 -12.82
N LEU A 171 6.03 12.95 -12.84
CA LEU A 171 5.42 13.75 -13.91
C LEU A 171 6.50 14.33 -14.83
N PRO A 172 7.06 13.56 -15.78
CA PRO A 172 8.24 13.99 -16.55
C PRO A 172 8.03 15.29 -17.33
N LYS A 173 6.80 15.56 -17.80
CA LYS A 173 6.44 16.80 -18.52
C LYS A 173 6.65 18.07 -17.68
N LEU A 174 6.50 17.99 -16.35
CA LEU A 174 6.68 19.13 -15.45
C LEU A 174 8.15 19.38 -15.11
N LYS A 175 9.04 18.40 -15.30
CA LYS A 175 10.46 18.52 -14.95
C LYS A 175 11.11 19.70 -15.68
N GLY A 176 10.97 19.76 -17.00
CA GLY A 176 11.55 20.85 -17.80
C GLY A 176 10.97 22.22 -17.42
N ILE A 177 9.65 22.30 -17.26
CA ILE A 177 8.95 23.54 -16.90
C ILE A 177 9.43 24.09 -15.55
N LEU A 178 9.46 23.25 -14.51
CA LEU A 178 9.86 23.68 -13.17
C LEU A 178 11.33 24.09 -13.12
N TYR A 179 12.23 23.37 -13.79
CA TYR A 179 13.65 23.73 -13.82
C TYR A 179 13.88 25.07 -14.51
N THR A 180 13.21 25.30 -15.66
CA THR A 180 13.32 26.58 -16.38
C THR A 180 12.74 27.73 -15.57
N LEU A 181 11.55 27.57 -14.99
CA LEU A 181 10.92 28.63 -14.19
C LEU A 181 11.74 28.97 -12.94
N SER A 182 12.28 27.96 -12.24
CA SER A 182 13.11 28.21 -11.06
C SER A 182 14.47 28.82 -11.43
N GLY A 183 15.08 28.43 -12.55
CA GLY A 183 16.28 29.09 -13.08
C GLY A 183 16.05 30.57 -13.40
N LEU A 184 14.94 30.89 -14.08
CA LEU A 184 14.53 32.28 -14.34
C LEU A 184 14.25 33.04 -13.02
N GLY A 185 13.59 32.42 -12.06
CA GLY A 185 13.39 33.01 -10.73
C GLY A 185 14.71 33.32 -10.03
N GLY A 186 15.71 32.44 -10.17
CA GLY A 186 17.08 32.67 -9.69
C GLY A 186 17.75 33.88 -10.35
N VAL A 187 17.56 34.09 -11.65
CA VAL A 187 18.03 35.30 -12.35
C VAL A 187 17.36 36.56 -11.81
N ILE A 188 16.03 36.53 -11.60
CA ILE A 188 15.28 37.67 -11.06
C ILE A 188 15.79 38.04 -9.66
N LEU A 189 15.98 37.05 -8.79
CA LEU A 189 16.53 37.28 -7.45
C LEU A 189 17.96 37.84 -7.50
N ALA A 190 18.79 37.34 -8.41
CA ALA A 190 20.12 37.88 -8.63
C ALA A 190 20.09 39.31 -9.17
N GLU A 191 19.10 39.67 -10.00
CA GLU A 191 18.95 41.03 -10.51
C GLU A 191 18.54 42.01 -9.40
N VAL A 192 17.60 41.61 -8.54
CA VAL A 192 17.23 42.38 -7.35
C VAL A 192 18.44 42.59 -6.44
N TRP A 193 19.26 41.54 -6.26
CA TRP A 193 20.50 41.65 -5.49
C TRP A 193 21.49 42.62 -6.14
N ASN A 194 21.68 42.53 -7.45
CA ASN A 194 22.55 43.43 -8.22
C ASN A 194 22.09 44.89 -8.13
N GLU A 195 20.79 45.15 -8.18
CA GLU A 195 20.21 46.49 -8.05
C GLU A 195 20.50 47.08 -6.67
N GLN A 196 20.44 46.26 -5.62
CA GLN A 196 20.71 46.65 -4.25
C GLN A 196 22.21 46.90 -3.98
N THR A 197 23.10 46.01 -4.45
CA THR A 197 24.54 46.12 -4.16
C THR A 197 25.33 46.93 -5.18
N ARG A 198 24.76 47.20 -6.36
CA ARG A 198 25.38 47.90 -7.51
C ARG A 198 26.83 47.45 -7.80
N PRO A 199 27.06 46.14 -8.02
CA PRO A 199 28.40 45.61 -8.21
C PRO A 199 28.96 45.95 -9.60
N ARG A 200 30.24 45.68 -9.83
CA ARG A 200 30.86 45.86 -11.15
C ARG A 200 30.27 44.88 -12.17
N ILE A 201 30.34 45.22 -13.47
CA ILE A 201 29.65 44.48 -14.54
C ILE A 201 30.04 43.00 -14.64
N ASP A 202 31.29 42.66 -14.32
CA ASP A 202 31.80 41.30 -14.24
C ASP A 202 31.12 40.50 -13.10
N GLN A 203 30.93 41.15 -11.96
CA GLN A 203 30.25 40.57 -10.81
C GLN A 203 28.73 40.43 -11.04
N VAL A 204 28.11 41.35 -11.79
CA VAL A 204 26.69 41.24 -12.20
C VAL A 204 26.45 39.92 -12.94
N TRP A 205 27.31 39.58 -13.91
CA TRP A 205 27.21 38.32 -14.64
C TRP A 205 27.49 37.11 -13.76
N HIS A 206 28.45 37.21 -12.84
CA HIS A 206 28.74 36.15 -11.86
C HIS A 206 27.52 35.85 -10.98
N TYR A 207 26.86 36.87 -10.43
CA TYR A 207 25.68 36.70 -9.59
C TYR A 207 24.48 36.16 -10.36
N ARG A 208 24.25 36.59 -11.61
CA ARG A 208 23.21 36.00 -12.47
C ARG A 208 23.45 34.52 -12.74
N PHE A 209 24.70 34.12 -13.00
CA PHE A 209 25.05 32.72 -13.19
C PHE A 209 24.80 31.90 -11.91
N ILE A 210 25.29 32.37 -10.76
CA ILE A 210 25.04 31.71 -9.46
C ILE A 210 23.54 31.61 -9.17
N GLY A 211 22.81 32.71 -9.35
CA GLY A 211 21.36 32.74 -9.16
C GLY A 211 20.65 31.73 -10.05
N THR A 212 21.03 31.62 -11.33
CA THR A 212 20.50 30.61 -12.25
C THR A 212 20.76 29.19 -11.73
N VAL A 213 22.00 28.88 -11.33
CA VAL A 213 22.37 27.55 -10.82
C VAL A 213 21.59 27.20 -9.54
N LEU A 214 21.55 28.11 -8.56
CA LEU A 214 20.79 27.93 -7.33
C LEU A 214 19.28 27.79 -7.60
N GLY A 215 18.76 28.59 -8.54
CA GLY A 215 17.39 28.49 -9.01
C GLY A 215 17.08 27.12 -9.61
N MET A 216 17.93 26.59 -10.47
CA MET A 216 17.75 25.25 -11.05
C MET A 216 17.83 24.14 -10.00
N LEU A 217 18.73 24.25 -9.01
CA LEU A 217 18.80 23.30 -7.88
C LEU A 217 17.52 23.33 -7.04
N ALA A 218 17.00 24.52 -6.73
CA ALA A 218 15.69 24.65 -6.08
C ALA A 218 14.54 24.10 -6.96
N GLY A 219 14.66 24.22 -8.29
CA GLY A 219 13.78 23.60 -9.28
C GLY A 219 13.75 22.07 -9.18
N ALA A 220 14.88 21.43 -8.88
CA ALA A 220 14.94 19.99 -8.65
C ALA A 220 14.16 19.56 -7.41
N GLU A 221 14.32 20.28 -6.30
CA GLU A 221 13.59 20.02 -5.05
C GLU A 221 12.08 20.27 -5.17
N THR A 222 11.70 21.39 -5.80
CA THR A 222 10.29 21.70 -6.06
C THR A 222 9.64 20.65 -6.96
N TYR A 223 10.33 20.13 -7.98
CA TYR A 223 9.84 19.02 -8.79
C TYR A 223 9.59 17.76 -7.94
N GLN A 224 10.51 17.40 -7.04
CA GLN A 224 10.31 16.28 -6.11
C GLN A 224 9.10 16.51 -5.20
N ALA A 225 8.97 17.70 -4.61
CA ALA A 225 7.85 18.06 -3.75
C ALA A 225 6.50 17.96 -4.49
N VAL A 226 6.41 18.48 -5.72
CA VAL A 226 5.19 18.41 -6.54
C VAL A 226 4.81 16.97 -6.88
N ASN A 227 5.79 16.12 -7.20
CA ASN A 227 5.55 14.70 -7.43
C ASN A 227 5.00 14.02 -6.16
N ILE A 228 5.56 14.31 -4.98
CA ILE A 228 5.09 13.77 -3.70
C ILE A 228 3.66 14.25 -3.40
N ILE A 229 3.38 15.55 -3.52
CA ILE A 229 2.07 16.14 -3.20
C ILE A 229 0.98 15.58 -4.11
N SER A 230 1.24 15.55 -5.42
CA SER A 230 0.28 15.12 -6.44
C SER A 230 0.08 13.62 -6.55
N SER A 231 0.88 12.82 -5.84
CA SER A 231 0.71 11.38 -5.77
C SER A 231 -0.63 11.03 -5.08
N PRO A 232 -1.20 9.84 -5.31
CA PRO A 232 -2.35 9.37 -4.54
C PRO A 232 -1.94 9.07 -3.09
N LYS A 233 -2.89 9.22 -2.16
CA LYS A 233 -2.73 8.78 -0.76
C LYS A 233 -3.41 7.43 -0.59
N THR A 234 -2.78 6.54 0.16
CA THR A 234 -3.30 5.24 0.58
C THR A 234 -3.62 5.33 2.08
N PHE A 235 -4.72 4.74 2.48
CA PHE A 235 -5.20 4.73 3.86
C PHE A 235 -5.27 3.30 4.36
N PHE A 236 -4.66 3.04 5.51
CA PHE A 236 -4.75 1.79 6.23
C PHE A 236 -5.26 2.08 7.63
N ALA A 237 -6.24 1.32 8.09
CA ALA A 237 -6.84 1.48 9.42
C ALA A 237 -7.03 0.12 10.06
N LEU A 238 -6.86 0.10 11.38
CA LEU A 238 -7.10 -1.06 12.23
C LEU A 238 -8.37 -0.80 13.04
N THR A 239 -9.19 -1.84 13.17
CA THR A 239 -10.29 -1.85 14.13
C THR A 239 -9.76 -1.95 15.56
N PRO A 240 -10.54 -1.53 16.58
CA PRO A 240 -10.16 -1.72 17.98
C PRO A 240 -9.81 -3.16 18.33
N GLU A 241 -10.57 -4.12 17.79
CA GLU A 241 -10.32 -5.55 17.98
C GLU A 241 -8.99 -6.00 17.36
N GLU A 242 -8.68 -5.55 16.13
CA GLU A 242 -7.40 -5.85 15.49
C GLU A 242 -6.23 -5.20 16.24
N MET A 243 -6.38 -3.98 16.76
CA MET A 243 -5.38 -3.33 17.60
C MET A 243 -5.09 -4.14 18.86
N ASP A 244 -6.14 -4.63 19.54
CA ASP A 244 -5.97 -5.45 20.74
C ASP A 244 -5.31 -6.80 20.43
N LYS A 245 -5.65 -7.43 19.29
CA LYS A 245 -4.98 -8.65 18.80
C LYS A 245 -3.48 -8.47 18.52
N LEU A 246 -3.01 -7.24 18.28
CA LEU A 246 -1.60 -6.94 17.99
C LEU A 246 -0.74 -6.74 19.24
N LYS A 247 -1.37 -6.65 20.41
CA LYS A 247 -0.69 -6.44 21.68
C LYS A 247 -0.03 -7.72 22.21
N ASP A 248 -0.64 -8.87 21.91
CA ASP A 248 -0.21 -10.20 22.35
C ASP A 248 0.80 -10.85 21.39
#